data_AF-A0A970BHP1-F1
#
_entry.id   AF-A0A970BHP1-F1
#
_cell.length_a   1.000
_cell.length_b   1.000
_cell.length_c   1.000
_cell.angle_alpha   90.00
_cell.angle_beta   90.00
_cell.angle_gamma   90.00
#
_symmetry.space_group_name_H-M   'P 1'
#
loop_
_entity.id
_entity.type
_entity.pdbx_description
1 polymer ?
#
loop_
_entity_poly.entity_id
_entity_poly.type
_entity_poly.pdbx_seq_one_letter_code
_entity_poly.pdbx_strand_id
1 'polypeptide(L)'
;MNEWGYTSIMSISDTYLDAFKDLADNEKLTMRVNAGMCFQPDEPLDPQMKEMNQNKAVYESELVDITTVKFFSDGVVEGMTGWLLEPYDKAAGLAPDYVSEPMWEQSKLNTFLDKVLAEGYQIHVHSIGDASTRSVLDGMEYAQEKNGDQEYRNVITHLQVVHDTDKARMGELNVIGSTQPFWHLKEPEWWDYVDSVALGQERAWTEYPVKSLIDNGVRVTFSGDHPVSPINNPFWAIEVAITRNLNNPEFYGVDEIS
;
A
#
# COMPACT_ATOMS: atom_id res chain seq x y z
N MET A 1 -3.72 -15.10 -13.81
CA MET A 1 -2.86 -13.88 -13.97
C MET A 1 -2.31 -13.76 -15.38
N ASN A 2 -1.50 -14.69 -15.90
CA ASN A 2 -1.02 -14.64 -17.30
C ASN A 2 -2.14 -14.49 -18.35
N GLU A 3 -3.28 -15.16 -18.16
CA GLU A 3 -4.44 -15.07 -19.06
C GLU A 3 -4.98 -13.62 -19.19
N TRP A 4 -4.73 -12.78 -18.18
CA TRP A 4 -5.13 -11.38 -18.12
C TRP A 4 -3.99 -10.43 -18.53
N GLY A 5 -2.84 -10.96 -18.95
CA GLY A 5 -1.70 -10.18 -19.43
C GLY A 5 -0.74 -9.68 -18.34
N TYR A 6 -0.90 -10.10 -17.08
CA TYR A 6 0.12 -9.82 -16.06
C TYR A 6 1.41 -10.58 -16.39
N THR A 7 2.53 -9.88 -16.47
CA THR A 7 3.86 -10.47 -16.67
C THR A 7 4.75 -10.39 -15.43
N SER A 8 4.33 -9.61 -14.43
CA SER A 8 5.07 -9.40 -13.18
C SER A 8 4.11 -9.29 -12.00
N ILE A 9 4.55 -9.74 -10.83
CA ILE A 9 3.88 -9.55 -9.54
C ILE A 9 4.85 -9.08 -8.47
N MET A 10 4.32 -8.42 -7.46
CA MET A 10 4.97 -8.30 -6.16
C MET A 10 4.27 -9.26 -5.19
N SER A 11 5.03 -10.20 -4.62
CA SER A 11 4.58 -11.06 -3.53
C SER A 11 4.94 -10.39 -2.21
N ILE A 12 3.96 -10.13 -1.35
CA ILE A 12 4.16 -9.44 -0.06
C ILE A 12 4.51 -10.39 1.09
N SER A 13 5.11 -11.54 0.78
CA SER A 13 5.44 -12.58 1.76
C SER A 13 6.65 -13.41 1.30
N ASP A 14 7.45 -13.80 2.28
CA ASP A 14 8.56 -14.76 2.21
C ASP A 14 8.10 -16.23 2.16
N THR A 15 6.83 -16.51 2.46
CA THR A 15 6.28 -17.86 2.58
C THR A 15 6.36 -18.67 1.28
N TYR A 16 6.44 -18.00 0.13
CA TYR A 16 6.43 -18.65 -1.19
C TYR A 16 7.79 -18.73 -1.88
N LEU A 17 8.89 -18.35 -1.20
CA LEU A 17 10.23 -18.33 -1.79
C LEU A 17 10.65 -19.70 -2.36
N ASP A 18 10.45 -20.78 -1.59
CA ASP A 18 10.74 -22.15 -2.04
C ASP A 18 9.90 -22.52 -3.27
N ALA A 19 8.63 -22.12 -3.30
CA ALA A 19 7.73 -22.41 -4.43
C ALA A 19 8.16 -21.65 -5.69
N PHE A 20 8.53 -20.36 -5.56
CA PHE A 20 9.05 -19.60 -6.69
C PHE A 20 10.37 -20.18 -7.21
N LYS A 21 11.25 -20.60 -6.32
CA LYS A 21 12.51 -21.25 -6.68
C LYS A 21 12.28 -22.57 -7.40
N ASP A 22 11.42 -23.45 -6.88
CA ASP A 22 11.10 -24.72 -7.55
C ASP A 22 10.50 -24.49 -8.93
N LEU A 23 9.57 -23.53 -9.06
CA LEU A 23 8.99 -23.18 -10.35
C LEU A 23 10.05 -22.61 -11.32
N ALA A 24 10.98 -21.78 -10.85
CA ALA A 24 12.04 -21.21 -11.67
C ALA A 24 13.04 -22.28 -12.12
N ASP A 25 13.53 -23.11 -11.20
CA ASP A 25 14.51 -24.18 -11.46
C ASP A 25 13.95 -25.25 -12.43
N ASN A 26 12.61 -25.40 -12.48
CA ASN A 26 11.92 -26.31 -13.39
C ASN A 26 11.34 -25.63 -14.65
N GLU A 27 11.70 -24.37 -14.94
CA GLU A 27 11.23 -23.60 -16.12
C GLU A 27 9.68 -23.47 -16.20
N LYS A 28 9.00 -23.51 -15.05
CA LYS A 28 7.54 -23.38 -14.93
C LYS A 28 7.10 -22.00 -14.46
N LEU A 29 8.01 -21.21 -13.87
CA LEU A 29 7.74 -19.83 -13.53
C LEU A 29 7.70 -19.01 -14.83
N THR A 30 6.57 -18.34 -15.09
CA THR A 30 6.31 -17.61 -16.34
C THR A 30 6.11 -16.12 -16.13
N MET A 31 6.28 -15.65 -14.90
CA MET A 31 6.12 -14.25 -14.49
C MET A 31 7.35 -13.81 -13.70
N ARG A 32 7.69 -12.53 -13.77
CA ARG A 32 8.67 -11.93 -12.87
C ARG A 32 8.05 -11.73 -11.49
N VAL A 33 8.79 -12.06 -10.44
CA VAL A 33 8.36 -11.95 -9.06
C VAL A 33 9.31 -11.02 -8.33
N ASN A 34 8.81 -9.89 -7.88
CA ASN A 34 9.44 -9.17 -6.77
C ASN A 34 8.94 -9.83 -5.48
N ALA A 35 9.79 -10.59 -4.81
CA ALA A 35 9.49 -11.22 -3.53
C ALA A 35 9.84 -10.22 -2.41
N GLY A 36 8.82 -9.50 -1.95
CA GLY A 36 8.94 -8.55 -0.85
C GLY A 36 9.05 -9.26 0.49
N MET A 37 10.04 -8.90 1.29
CA MET A 37 10.25 -9.44 2.64
C MET A 37 9.52 -8.59 3.67
N CYS A 38 8.67 -9.20 4.49
CA CYS A 38 7.86 -8.47 5.47
C CYS A 38 8.66 -8.25 6.76
N PHE A 39 8.80 -6.99 7.16
CA PHE A 39 9.49 -6.61 8.39
C PHE A 39 8.49 -6.22 9.49
N GLN A 40 8.84 -6.56 10.73
CA GLN A 40 8.02 -6.32 11.92
C GLN A 40 8.65 -5.25 12.82
N PRO A 41 7.85 -4.34 13.41
CA PRO A 41 8.33 -3.26 14.28
C PRO A 41 8.84 -3.73 15.65
N ASP A 42 8.35 -4.86 16.14
CA ASP A 42 8.69 -5.45 17.43
C ASP A 42 9.89 -6.41 17.36
N GLU A 43 10.31 -6.77 16.16
CA GLU A 43 11.50 -7.58 15.92
C GLU A 43 12.76 -6.72 15.72
N PRO A 44 13.95 -7.18 16.17
CA PRO A 44 15.18 -6.43 15.94
C PRO A 44 15.50 -6.30 14.45
N LEU A 45 15.97 -5.12 14.03
CA LEU A 45 16.22 -4.82 12.62
C LEU A 45 17.38 -5.61 12.01
N ASP A 46 18.54 -5.68 12.70
CA ASP A 46 19.74 -6.31 12.13
C ASP A 46 19.54 -7.80 11.78
N PRO A 47 18.86 -8.63 12.61
CA PRO A 47 18.47 -9.99 12.22
C PRO A 47 17.58 -10.05 10.96
N GLN A 48 16.56 -9.20 10.86
CA GLN A 48 15.66 -9.18 9.70
C GLN A 48 16.42 -8.78 8.41
N MET A 49 17.32 -7.78 8.48
CA MET A 49 18.19 -7.42 7.35
C MET A 49 19.13 -8.56 6.96
N LYS A 50 19.69 -9.28 7.94
CA LYS A 50 20.54 -10.43 7.69
C LYS A 50 19.76 -11.54 6.97
N GLU A 51 18.55 -11.83 7.42
CA GLU A 51 17.67 -12.83 6.79
C GLU A 51 17.30 -12.42 5.37
N MET A 52 16.92 -11.16 5.13
CA MET A 52 16.67 -10.65 3.79
C MET A 52 17.86 -10.85 2.86
N ASN A 53 19.07 -10.51 3.30
CA ASN A 53 20.30 -10.70 2.53
C ASN A 53 20.60 -12.19 2.26
N GLN A 54 20.30 -13.08 3.22
CA GLN A 54 20.43 -14.53 3.04
C GLN A 54 19.42 -15.08 2.04
N ASN A 55 18.15 -14.68 2.14
CA ASN A 55 17.10 -15.06 1.21
C ASN A 55 17.43 -14.60 -0.21
N LYS A 56 17.88 -13.35 -0.36
CA LYS A 56 18.37 -12.83 -1.64
C LYS A 56 19.45 -13.73 -2.25
N ALA A 57 20.47 -14.09 -1.48
CA ALA A 57 21.57 -14.94 -1.96
C ALA A 57 21.14 -16.38 -2.35
N VAL A 58 20.02 -16.88 -1.82
CA VAL A 58 19.54 -18.25 -2.03
C VAL A 58 18.49 -18.34 -3.14
N TYR A 59 17.58 -17.36 -3.22
CA TYR A 59 16.35 -17.46 -4.02
C TYR A 59 16.33 -16.53 -5.23
N GLU A 60 17.23 -15.53 -5.32
CA GLU A 60 17.30 -14.64 -6.48
C GLU A 60 17.64 -15.42 -7.77
N SER A 61 16.92 -15.13 -8.85
CA SER A 61 17.07 -15.76 -10.16
C SER A 61 16.62 -14.80 -11.27
N GLU A 62 16.68 -15.21 -12.55
CA GLU A 62 16.27 -14.35 -13.67
C GLU A 62 14.82 -13.81 -13.55
N LEU A 63 13.92 -14.58 -12.92
CA LEU A 63 12.51 -14.25 -12.77
C LEU A 63 12.11 -13.94 -11.32
N VAL A 64 13.03 -14.00 -10.36
CA VAL A 64 12.73 -13.76 -8.94
C VAL A 64 13.75 -12.77 -8.39
N ASP A 65 13.28 -11.58 -8.01
CA ASP A 65 14.08 -10.53 -7.39
C ASP A 65 13.67 -10.36 -5.93
N ILE A 66 14.65 -10.22 -5.03
CA ILE A 66 14.43 -9.86 -3.62
C ILE A 66 15.08 -8.49 -3.39
N THR A 67 14.30 -7.45 -3.63
CA THR A 67 14.77 -6.05 -3.62
C THR A 67 13.89 -5.11 -2.81
N THR A 68 12.77 -5.60 -2.27
CA THR A 68 11.78 -4.77 -1.60
C THR A 68 11.52 -5.24 -0.17
N VAL A 69 11.55 -4.30 0.75
CA VAL A 69 11.08 -4.47 2.12
C VAL A 69 9.62 -4.03 2.19
N LYS A 70 8.76 -4.93 2.67
CA LYS A 70 7.36 -4.68 2.98
C LYS A 70 7.22 -4.46 4.48
N PHE A 71 6.40 -3.50 4.89
CA PHE A 71 5.96 -3.40 6.29
C PHE A 71 4.58 -2.71 6.37
N PHE A 72 4.01 -2.69 7.56
CA PHE A 72 2.73 -2.07 7.87
C PHE A 72 2.93 -0.91 8.82
N SER A 73 2.35 0.26 8.50
CA SER A 73 2.44 1.45 9.35
C SER A 73 1.19 1.66 10.21
N ASP A 74 0.04 1.15 9.76
CA ASP A 74 -1.24 1.12 10.48
C ASP A 74 -2.08 -0.08 10.03
N GLY A 75 -3.32 -0.16 10.53
CA GLY A 75 -4.32 -1.12 10.10
C GLY A 75 -5.28 -0.52 9.07
N VAL A 76 -6.54 -0.95 9.11
CA VAL A 76 -7.56 -0.57 8.12
C VAL A 76 -8.72 0.20 8.77
N VAL A 77 -9.43 1.02 7.99
CA VAL A 77 -10.57 1.84 8.48
C VAL A 77 -11.71 0.93 8.96
N GLU A 78 -11.94 -0.19 8.29
CA GLU A 78 -13.02 -1.13 8.59
C GLU A 78 -12.83 -1.81 9.96
N GLY A 79 -11.58 -1.95 10.38
CA GLY A 79 -11.20 -2.41 11.70
C GLY A 79 -11.02 -1.28 12.72
N MET A 80 -11.25 -0.03 12.34
CA MET A 80 -10.95 1.18 13.12
C MET A 80 -9.49 1.23 13.59
N THR A 81 -8.58 0.67 12.79
CA THR A 81 -7.15 0.55 13.10
C THR A 81 -6.27 1.36 12.17
N GLY A 82 -6.83 1.95 11.10
CA GLY A 82 -6.15 2.97 10.31
C GLY A 82 -5.85 4.20 11.18
N TRP A 83 -4.64 4.75 11.08
CA TRP A 83 -4.21 5.82 11.98
C TRP A 83 -4.46 7.20 11.37
N LEU A 84 -5.35 7.97 12.01
CA LEU A 84 -5.90 9.22 11.47
C LEU A 84 -5.35 10.47 12.16
N LEU A 85 -5.32 11.60 11.44
CA LEU A 85 -5.00 12.91 12.01
C LEU A 85 -6.15 13.50 12.82
N GLU A 86 -7.38 13.21 12.40
CA GLU A 86 -8.61 13.64 13.07
C GLU A 86 -9.38 12.42 13.60
N PRO A 87 -10.07 12.52 14.76
CA PRO A 87 -10.79 11.40 15.34
C PRO A 87 -11.74 10.72 14.37
N TYR A 88 -11.95 9.41 14.54
CA TYR A 88 -13.02 8.69 13.88
C TYR A 88 -14.37 9.35 14.17
N ASP A 89 -15.34 9.24 13.25
CA ASP A 89 -16.67 9.81 13.44
C ASP A 89 -17.37 9.20 14.66
N LYS A 90 -18.19 10.00 15.34
CA LYS A 90 -18.99 9.56 16.48
C LYS A 90 -19.84 8.31 16.18
N ALA A 91 -20.24 8.10 14.92
CA ALA A 91 -21.02 6.95 14.50
C ALA A 91 -20.25 5.62 14.64
N ALA A 92 -18.91 5.66 14.64
CA ALA A 92 -18.06 4.50 14.91
C ALA A 92 -18.18 3.95 16.34
N GLY A 93 -18.79 4.71 17.27
CA GLY A 93 -19.02 4.27 18.65
C GLY A 93 -17.76 4.20 19.52
N LEU A 94 -16.70 4.90 19.11
CA LEU A 94 -15.40 4.96 19.81
C LEU A 94 -15.34 6.18 20.75
N ALA A 95 -14.23 6.32 21.48
CA ALA A 95 -13.99 7.53 22.27
C ALA A 95 -13.93 8.76 21.35
N PRO A 96 -14.41 9.95 21.78
CA PRO A 96 -14.50 11.14 20.92
C PRO A 96 -13.17 11.65 20.33
N ASP A 97 -12.06 11.25 20.92
CA ASP A 97 -10.68 11.60 20.54
C ASP A 97 -9.91 10.41 19.93
N TYR A 98 -10.59 9.30 19.66
CA TYR A 98 -9.95 8.09 19.15
C TYR A 98 -9.50 8.25 17.70
N VAL A 99 -8.21 8.01 17.44
CA VAL A 99 -7.57 8.13 16.12
C VAL A 99 -6.85 6.85 15.68
N SER A 100 -6.99 5.74 16.42
CA SER A 100 -6.06 4.59 16.39
C SER A 100 -4.64 4.95 16.87
N GLU A 101 -3.70 4.04 16.70
CA GLU A 101 -2.32 4.14 17.19
C GLU A 101 -1.34 3.78 16.05
N PRO A 102 -0.14 4.39 16.02
CA PRO A 102 0.89 3.99 15.08
C PRO A 102 1.42 2.58 15.38
N MET A 103 1.75 1.81 14.34
CA MET A 103 2.48 0.53 14.53
C MET A 103 3.97 0.74 14.83
N TRP A 104 4.52 1.90 14.47
CA TRP A 104 5.92 2.24 14.64
C TRP A 104 6.08 3.50 15.48
N GLU A 105 6.98 3.48 16.45
CA GLU A 105 7.50 4.72 17.02
C GLU A 105 8.29 5.48 15.94
N GLN A 106 8.05 6.79 15.78
CA GLN A 106 8.68 7.58 14.70
C GLN A 106 10.22 7.46 14.68
N SER A 107 10.88 7.46 15.85
CA SER A 107 12.34 7.35 15.93
C SER A 107 12.86 6.00 15.38
N LYS A 108 12.11 4.92 15.63
CA LYS A 108 12.38 3.59 15.12
C LYS A 108 12.11 3.51 13.63
N LEU A 109 11.00 4.08 13.17
CA LEU A 109 10.67 4.15 11.74
C LEU A 109 11.75 4.89 10.95
N ASN A 110 12.21 6.04 11.45
CA ASN A 110 13.29 6.80 10.83
C ASN A 110 14.59 5.98 10.72
N THR A 111 14.98 5.30 11.81
CA THR A 111 16.18 4.43 11.83
C THR A 111 16.02 3.25 10.87
N PHE A 112 14.83 2.67 10.81
CA PHE A 112 14.49 1.56 9.94
C PHE A 112 14.60 1.95 8.46
N LEU A 113 13.94 3.02 8.04
CA LEU A 113 13.95 3.46 6.64
C LEU A 113 15.35 3.92 6.21
N ASP A 114 16.08 4.61 7.08
CA ASP A 114 17.49 4.98 6.84
C ASP A 114 18.34 3.73 6.54
N LYS A 115 18.24 2.70 7.39
CA LYS A 115 19.00 1.46 7.23
C LYS A 115 18.62 0.68 5.97
N VAL A 116 17.33 0.58 5.66
CA VAL A 116 16.82 -0.12 4.46
C VAL A 116 17.31 0.56 3.19
N LEU A 117 17.19 1.89 3.12
CA LEU A 117 17.64 2.67 1.96
C LEU A 117 19.17 2.68 1.83
N ALA A 118 19.91 2.77 2.93
CA ALA A 118 21.37 2.70 2.94
C ALA A 118 21.92 1.38 2.37
N GLU A 119 21.17 0.27 2.52
CA GLU A 119 21.52 -1.03 1.94
C GLU A 119 21.05 -1.21 0.49
N GLY A 120 20.41 -0.20 -0.10
CA GLY A 120 19.97 -0.20 -1.49
C GLY A 120 18.67 -0.96 -1.75
N TYR A 121 17.90 -1.25 -0.70
CA TYR A 121 16.57 -1.86 -0.82
C TYR A 121 15.48 -0.80 -1.03
N GLN A 122 14.37 -1.21 -1.64
CA GLN A 122 13.19 -0.37 -1.83
C GLN A 122 12.15 -0.63 -0.74
N ILE A 123 11.33 0.37 -0.45
CA ILE A 123 10.23 0.26 0.50
C ILE A 123 8.91 0.05 -0.24
N HIS A 124 8.07 -0.82 0.30
CA HIS A 124 6.65 -0.88 -0.03
C HIS A 124 5.82 -0.96 1.25
N VAL A 125 5.22 0.14 1.67
CA VAL A 125 4.57 0.26 2.99
C VAL A 125 3.06 0.30 2.88
N HIS A 126 2.37 -0.47 3.73
CA HIS A 126 0.93 -0.33 3.94
C HIS A 126 0.63 0.92 4.78
N SER A 127 -0.20 1.80 4.22
CA SER A 127 -0.72 2.98 4.90
C SER A 127 -2.14 3.27 4.44
N ILE A 128 -3.09 3.25 5.37
CA ILE A 128 -4.50 3.54 5.11
C ILE A 128 -4.87 4.94 5.56
N GLY A 129 -4.51 5.29 6.80
CA GLY A 129 -4.83 6.57 7.41
C GLY A 129 -3.82 7.67 7.07
N ASP A 130 -4.28 8.91 7.16
CA ASP A 130 -3.50 10.09 6.82
C ASP A 130 -2.38 10.40 7.82
N ALA A 131 -2.54 10.06 9.11
CA ALA A 131 -1.46 10.17 10.09
C ALA A 131 -0.37 9.13 9.83
N SER A 132 -0.75 7.91 9.44
CA SER A 132 0.20 6.89 8.98
C SER A 132 0.98 7.36 7.76
N THR A 133 0.29 7.89 6.74
CA THR A 133 0.97 8.38 5.52
C THR A 133 1.96 9.50 5.86
N ARG A 134 1.58 10.44 6.73
CA ARG A 134 2.48 11.51 7.18
C ARG A 134 3.72 10.98 7.88
N SER A 135 3.55 10.06 8.84
CA SER A 135 4.66 9.46 9.60
C SER A 135 5.64 8.70 8.69
N VAL A 136 5.11 7.99 7.70
CA VAL A 136 5.92 7.32 6.67
C VAL A 136 6.70 8.34 5.84
N LEU A 137 6.07 9.42 5.39
CA LEU A 137 6.75 10.47 4.61
C LEU A 137 7.84 11.17 5.42
N ASP A 138 7.61 11.45 6.71
CA ASP A 138 8.62 12.01 7.62
C ASP A 138 9.85 11.08 7.72
N GLY A 139 9.62 9.77 7.79
CA GLY A 139 10.70 8.80 7.85
C GLY A 139 11.42 8.60 6.51
N MET A 140 10.71 8.67 5.38
CA MET A 140 11.32 8.63 4.05
C MET A 140 12.16 9.88 3.80
N GLU A 141 11.66 11.07 4.12
CA GLU A 141 12.38 12.34 4.04
C GLU A 141 13.68 12.28 4.86
N TYR A 142 13.58 11.86 6.14
CA TYR A 142 14.74 11.65 7.02
C TYR A 142 15.79 10.72 6.40
N ALA A 143 15.35 9.60 5.82
CA ALA A 143 16.25 8.62 5.21
C ALA A 143 16.89 9.15 3.91
N GLN A 144 16.14 9.87 3.08
CA GLN A 144 16.64 10.47 1.84
C GLN A 144 17.67 11.57 2.13
N GLU A 145 17.43 12.44 3.12
CA GLU A 145 18.38 13.47 3.54
C GLU A 145 19.75 12.88 3.95
N LYS A 146 19.75 11.69 4.55
CA LYS A 146 20.96 10.99 4.98
C LYS A 146 21.67 10.23 3.87
N ASN A 147 20.91 9.58 2.99
CA ASN A 147 21.44 8.68 1.96
C ASN A 147 21.64 9.36 0.60
N GLY A 148 21.23 10.62 0.47
CA GLY A 148 21.36 11.45 -0.73
C GLY A 148 20.35 11.09 -1.82
N ASP A 149 20.46 11.79 -2.95
CA ASP A 149 19.61 11.58 -4.12
C ASP A 149 19.99 10.26 -4.82
N GLN A 150 19.22 9.20 -4.54
CA GLN A 150 19.25 7.96 -5.31
C GLN A 150 17.95 7.82 -6.10
N GLU A 151 17.92 6.96 -7.12
CA GLU A 151 16.64 6.57 -7.73
C GLU A 151 15.84 5.67 -6.78
N TYR A 152 15.22 6.28 -5.77
CA TYR A 152 14.25 5.59 -4.92
C TYR A 152 12.95 5.35 -5.71
N ARG A 153 12.41 4.14 -5.58
CA ARG A 153 11.05 3.78 -6.08
C ARG A 153 10.22 3.26 -4.92
N ASN A 154 10.25 4.00 -3.81
CA ASN A 154 9.50 3.65 -2.61
C ASN A 154 8.00 3.78 -2.89
N VAL A 155 7.23 2.81 -2.40
CA VAL A 155 5.80 2.71 -2.63
C VAL A 155 5.07 2.86 -1.30
N ILE A 156 4.05 3.72 -1.26
CA ILE A 156 3.01 3.66 -0.24
C ILE A 156 1.78 3.03 -0.89
N THR A 157 1.26 1.95 -0.31
CA THR A 157 0.10 1.23 -0.83
C THR A 157 -1.16 1.54 -0.03
N HIS A 158 -2.31 1.39 -0.70
CA HIS A 158 -3.68 1.64 -0.28
C HIS A 158 -4.09 3.11 -0.32
N LEU A 159 -3.51 3.97 0.53
CA LEU A 159 -3.74 5.42 0.47
C LEU A 159 -5.24 5.78 0.47
N GLN A 160 -6.01 5.17 1.38
CA GLN A 160 -7.46 5.39 1.49
C GLN A 160 -7.74 6.82 1.93
N VAL A 161 -7.13 7.28 3.02
CA VAL A 161 -7.24 8.66 3.51
C VAL A 161 -5.87 9.32 3.42
N VAL A 162 -5.77 10.41 2.65
CA VAL A 162 -4.51 11.15 2.48
C VAL A 162 -4.77 12.64 2.63
N HIS A 163 -4.05 13.28 3.54
CA HIS A 163 -4.13 14.72 3.75
C HIS A 163 -3.50 15.50 2.58
N ASP A 164 -4.06 16.66 2.21
CA ASP A 164 -3.66 17.41 1.02
C ASP A 164 -2.17 17.78 0.98
N THR A 165 -1.60 18.18 2.12
CA THR A 165 -0.17 18.50 2.22
C THR A 165 0.71 17.29 1.95
N ASP A 166 0.26 16.09 2.33
CA ASP A 166 1.04 14.86 2.19
C ASP A 166 0.98 14.34 0.75
N LYS A 167 -0.09 14.65 -0.02
CA LYS A 167 -0.14 14.40 -1.48
C LYS A 167 0.96 15.15 -2.22
N ALA A 168 1.21 16.41 -1.87
CA ALA A 168 2.28 17.21 -2.44
C ALA A 168 3.66 16.66 -2.07
N ARG A 169 3.87 16.35 -0.78
CA ARG A 169 5.11 15.75 -0.28
C ARG A 169 5.44 14.42 -0.96
N MET A 170 4.45 13.58 -1.24
CA MET A 170 4.67 12.34 -2.00
C MET A 170 5.28 12.61 -3.38
N GLY A 171 4.84 13.65 -4.09
CA GLY A 171 5.39 14.05 -5.38
C GLY A 171 6.83 14.56 -5.26
N GLU A 172 7.08 15.42 -4.26
CA GLU A 172 8.41 15.98 -3.97
C GLU A 172 9.45 14.90 -3.61
N LEU A 173 9.04 13.91 -2.81
CA LEU A 173 9.88 12.78 -2.39
C LEU A 173 9.94 11.64 -3.43
N ASN A 174 9.32 11.83 -4.62
CA ASN A 174 9.20 10.83 -5.69
C ASN A 174 8.67 9.46 -5.19
N VAL A 175 7.73 9.50 -4.26
CA VAL A 175 7.02 8.32 -3.76
C VAL A 175 6.00 7.85 -4.81
N ILE A 176 5.90 6.53 -4.98
CA ILE A 176 4.90 5.90 -5.82
C ILE A 176 3.67 5.58 -4.97
N GLY A 177 2.48 5.99 -5.41
CA GLY A 177 1.23 5.56 -4.81
C GLY A 177 0.70 4.29 -5.48
N SER A 178 0.53 3.20 -4.72
CA SER A 178 -0.11 1.97 -5.23
C SER A 178 -1.51 1.83 -4.63
N THR A 179 -2.56 1.98 -5.43
CA THR A 179 -3.94 1.91 -4.94
C THR A 179 -4.67 0.70 -5.52
N GLN A 180 -5.77 0.28 -4.90
CA GLN A 180 -6.56 -0.88 -5.30
C GLN A 180 -7.88 -0.41 -5.90
N PRO A 181 -8.03 -0.36 -7.24
CA PRO A 181 -9.21 0.22 -7.87
C PRO A 181 -10.55 -0.32 -7.37
N PHE A 182 -10.63 -1.63 -7.12
CA PHE A 182 -11.86 -2.24 -6.61
C PHE A 182 -12.31 -1.71 -5.25
N TRP A 183 -11.43 -1.08 -4.47
CA TRP A 183 -11.76 -0.47 -3.18
C TRP A 183 -12.24 0.98 -3.35
N HIS A 184 -12.04 1.58 -4.53
CA HIS A 184 -12.44 2.96 -4.79
C HIS A 184 -13.96 3.10 -5.00
N LEU A 185 -14.67 1.97 -5.12
CA LEU A 185 -16.09 1.89 -5.34
C LEU A 185 -16.84 2.39 -4.11
N LYS A 186 -17.84 3.24 -4.33
CA LYS A 186 -18.75 3.69 -3.28
C LYS A 186 -19.99 2.83 -3.31
N GLU A 187 -19.78 1.54 -3.09
CA GLU A 187 -20.87 0.57 -3.17
C GLU A 187 -21.87 0.81 -2.05
N PRO A 188 -23.18 0.70 -2.34
CA PRO A 188 -24.17 0.60 -1.28
C PRO A 188 -23.81 -0.60 -0.39
N GLU A 189 -24.07 -0.46 0.90
CA GLU A 189 -23.64 -1.36 1.97
C GLU A 189 -22.21 -1.15 2.47
N TRP A 190 -21.17 -1.41 1.68
CA TRP A 190 -19.79 -1.33 2.21
C TRP A 190 -19.41 0.12 2.56
N TRP A 191 -19.47 1.01 1.58
CA TRP A 191 -19.09 2.41 1.81
C TRP A 191 -20.08 3.09 2.77
N ASP A 192 -21.37 2.83 2.64
CA ASP A 192 -22.40 3.43 3.49
C ASP A 192 -22.30 3.00 4.96
N TYR A 193 -22.08 1.70 5.25
CA TYR A 193 -22.11 1.19 6.63
C TYR A 193 -20.73 1.03 7.27
N VAL A 194 -19.65 1.10 6.48
CA VAL A 194 -18.30 0.97 7.00
C VAL A 194 -17.58 2.31 6.93
N ASP A 195 -17.22 2.76 5.73
CA ASP A 195 -16.40 3.96 5.55
C ASP A 195 -17.10 5.23 6.07
N SER A 196 -18.37 5.43 5.69
CA SER A 196 -19.12 6.61 6.09
C SER A 196 -19.44 6.65 7.60
N VAL A 197 -19.54 5.47 8.23
CA VAL A 197 -19.71 5.33 9.69
C VAL A 197 -18.39 5.58 10.41
N ALA A 198 -17.27 5.13 9.84
CA ALA A 198 -15.95 5.29 10.42
C ALA A 198 -15.43 6.73 10.31
N LEU A 199 -15.54 7.33 9.13
CA LEU A 199 -14.86 8.58 8.79
C LEU A 199 -15.81 9.78 8.75
N GLY A 200 -17.11 9.53 8.70
CA GLY A 200 -18.12 10.53 8.42
C GLY A 200 -18.20 10.82 6.91
N GLN A 201 -19.36 11.30 6.48
CA GLN A 201 -19.67 11.46 5.05
C GLN A 201 -18.62 12.28 4.29
N GLU A 202 -18.18 13.42 4.82
CA GLU A 202 -17.25 14.31 4.11
C GLU A 202 -15.91 13.63 3.81
N ARG A 203 -15.27 13.02 4.81
CA ARG A 203 -13.98 12.33 4.62
C ARG A 203 -14.16 11.09 3.76
N ALA A 204 -15.22 10.29 3.99
CA ALA A 204 -15.50 9.10 3.20
C ALA A 204 -15.73 9.39 1.71
N TRP A 205 -16.29 10.56 1.38
CA TRP A 205 -16.46 10.98 -0.02
C TRP A 205 -15.13 11.28 -0.72
N THR A 206 -14.06 11.57 0.02
CA THR A 206 -12.75 11.96 -0.53
C THR A 206 -11.71 10.84 -0.57
N GLU A 207 -12.10 9.63 -0.17
CA GLU A 207 -11.20 8.47 -0.11
C GLU A 207 -10.65 8.03 -1.46
N TYR A 208 -9.46 7.43 -1.41
CA TYR A 208 -8.66 6.98 -2.53
C TYR A 208 -8.46 8.11 -3.56
N PRO A 209 -7.76 9.21 -3.19
CA PRO A 209 -7.72 10.45 -3.97
C PRO A 209 -6.75 10.39 -5.18
N VAL A 210 -6.88 9.36 -6.03
CA VAL A 210 -5.96 9.06 -7.14
C VAL A 210 -5.70 10.25 -8.06
N LYS A 211 -6.76 10.94 -8.51
CA LYS A 211 -6.62 12.12 -9.39
C LYS A 211 -5.81 13.23 -8.72
N SER A 212 -6.07 13.47 -7.44
CA SER A 212 -5.37 14.49 -6.65
C SER A 212 -3.89 14.11 -6.44
N LEU A 213 -3.57 12.82 -6.26
CA LEU A 213 -2.19 12.35 -6.20
C LEU A 213 -1.46 12.63 -7.52
N ILE A 214 -2.06 12.26 -8.65
CA ILE A 214 -1.50 12.52 -9.99
C ILE A 214 -1.28 14.01 -10.22
N ASP A 215 -2.23 14.86 -9.82
CA ASP A 215 -2.12 16.33 -9.96
C ASP A 215 -1.00 16.94 -9.11
N ASN A 216 -0.58 16.24 -8.05
CA ASN A 216 0.57 16.59 -7.21
C ASN A 216 1.88 15.94 -7.68
N GLY A 217 1.92 15.35 -8.87
CA GLY A 217 3.12 14.76 -9.46
C GLY A 217 3.46 13.35 -8.95
N VAL A 218 2.58 12.73 -8.17
CA VAL A 218 2.76 11.36 -7.67
C VAL A 218 2.61 10.38 -8.83
N ARG A 219 3.57 9.47 -8.97
CA ARG A 219 3.42 8.33 -9.89
C ARG A 219 2.46 7.32 -9.24
N VAL A 220 1.33 7.05 -9.89
CA VAL A 220 0.35 6.09 -9.40
C VAL A 220 0.44 4.77 -10.17
N THR A 221 0.39 3.66 -9.42
CA THR A 221 0.21 2.30 -9.92
C THR A 221 -1.06 1.70 -9.34
N PHE A 222 -1.61 0.68 -10.00
CA PHE A 222 -2.74 -0.09 -9.49
C PHE A 222 -2.34 -1.52 -9.19
N SER A 223 -2.94 -2.08 -8.15
CA SER A 223 -2.78 -3.49 -7.77
C SER A 223 -4.11 -4.08 -7.33
N GLY A 224 -4.21 -5.42 -7.27
CA GLY A 224 -5.44 -6.09 -6.84
C GLY A 224 -5.51 -6.36 -5.34
N ASP A 225 -4.37 -6.35 -4.64
CA ASP A 225 -4.25 -6.86 -3.27
C ASP A 225 -4.88 -8.26 -3.09
N HIS A 226 -4.62 -9.14 -4.05
CA HIS A 226 -5.16 -10.49 -4.05
C HIS A 226 -4.57 -11.29 -2.86
N PRO A 227 -5.39 -12.06 -2.10
CA PRO A 227 -6.78 -12.43 -2.39
C PRO A 227 -7.87 -11.55 -1.77
N VAL A 228 -7.54 -10.40 -1.18
CA VAL A 228 -8.54 -9.50 -0.59
C VAL A 228 -9.54 -9.06 -1.65
N SER A 229 -9.06 -8.60 -2.80
CA SER A 229 -9.93 -8.48 -3.98
C SER A 229 -9.99 -9.82 -4.73
N PRO A 230 -11.19 -10.40 -4.91
CA PRO A 230 -11.34 -11.69 -5.57
C PRO A 230 -11.13 -11.61 -7.09
N ILE A 231 -11.27 -10.42 -7.68
CA ILE A 231 -11.21 -10.20 -9.13
C ILE A 231 -9.80 -9.73 -9.53
N ASN A 232 -9.14 -10.51 -10.37
CA ASN A 232 -7.82 -10.18 -10.94
C ASN A 232 -7.91 -9.77 -12.42
N ASN A 233 -8.98 -9.09 -12.83
CA ASN A 233 -9.13 -8.60 -14.20
C ASN A 233 -8.67 -7.13 -14.29
N PRO A 234 -7.54 -6.84 -14.95
CA PRO A 234 -6.98 -5.49 -15.01
C PRO A 234 -7.86 -4.53 -15.80
N PHE A 235 -8.62 -5.01 -16.78
CA PHE A 235 -9.51 -4.15 -17.56
C PHE A 235 -10.67 -3.61 -16.71
N TRP A 236 -11.21 -4.44 -15.82
CA TRP A 236 -12.22 -4.00 -14.86
C TRP A 236 -11.62 -3.05 -13.83
N ALA A 237 -10.41 -3.34 -13.33
CA ALA A 237 -9.72 -2.43 -12.42
C ALA A 237 -9.47 -1.05 -13.08
N ILE A 238 -9.13 -1.00 -14.37
CA ILE A 238 -8.97 0.25 -15.12
C ILE A 238 -10.31 0.99 -15.25
N GLU A 239 -11.38 0.29 -15.61
CA GLU A 239 -12.73 0.85 -15.71
C GLU A 239 -13.16 1.46 -14.37
N VAL A 240 -13.00 0.73 -13.28
CA VAL A 240 -13.31 1.21 -11.92
C VAL A 240 -12.42 2.38 -11.52
N ALA A 241 -11.12 2.36 -11.84
CA ALA A 241 -10.23 3.47 -11.53
C ALA A 241 -10.63 4.78 -12.23
N ILE A 242 -11.23 4.69 -13.42
CA ILE A 242 -11.68 5.85 -14.21
C ILE A 242 -13.07 6.30 -13.77
N THR A 243 -14.01 5.38 -13.66
CA THR A 243 -15.44 5.68 -13.44
C THR A 243 -15.79 5.77 -11.96
N ARG A 244 -15.04 5.08 -11.09
CA ARG A 244 -15.39 4.80 -9.69
C ARG A 244 -16.79 4.25 -9.50
N ASN A 245 -17.30 3.57 -10.53
CA ASN A 245 -18.70 3.20 -10.64
C ASN A 245 -18.84 1.68 -10.73
N LEU A 246 -20.00 1.19 -10.31
CA LEU A 246 -20.34 -0.22 -10.35
C LEU A 246 -20.53 -0.71 -11.79
N ASN A 247 -20.17 -1.95 -12.07
CA ASN A 247 -20.40 -2.55 -13.39
C ASN A 247 -21.89 -2.79 -13.71
N ASN A 248 -22.80 -2.59 -12.73
CA ASN A 248 -24.24 -2.71 -12.87
C ASN A 248 -24.98 -1.98 -11.73
N PRO A 249 -25.04 -0.64 -11.72
CA PRO A 249 -25.62 0.14 -10.62
C PRO A 249 -27.12 -0.15 -10.41
N GLU A 250 -27.84 -0.53 -11.48
CA GLU A 250 -29.26 -0.95 -11.40
C GLU A 250 -29.46 -2.22 -10.55
N PHE A 251 -28.54 -3.19 -10.63
CA PHE A 251 -28.58 -4.38 -9.76
C PHE A 251 -28.44 -4.00 -8.28
N TYR A 252 -27.64 -2.98 -7.98
CA TYR A 252 -27.39 -2.49 -6.62
C TYR A 252 -28.37 -1.38 -6.18
N GLY A 253 -29.32 -0.97 -7.04
CA GLY A 253 -30.32 0.04 -6.73
C GLY A 253 -29.75 1.45 -6.54
N VAL A 254 -28.59 1.76 -7.14
CA VAL A 254 -27.96 3.09 -7.10
C VAL A 254 -27.90 3.71 -8.50
N ASP A 255 -27.77 5.03 -8.57
CA ASP A 255 -27.55 5.73 -9.84
C ASP A 255 -26.11 5.51 -10.32
N GLU A 256 -25.86 5.62 -11.63
CA GLU A 256 -24.49 5.72 -12.14
C GLU A 256 -23.80 6.93 -11.49
N ILE A 257 -22.66 6.68 -10.85
CA ILE A 257 -21.77 7.74 -10.41
C ILE A 257 -21.07 8.27 -11.67
N SER A 258 -21.48 9.45 -12.14
CA SER A 258 -20.92 10.16 -13.32
C SER A 258 -19.66 10.96 -13.00
#